data_AF-A0A529XPC7-F1
#
_entry.id   AF-A0A529XPC7-F1
#
_cell.length_a   1.000
_cell.length_b   1.000
_cell.length_c   1.000
_cell.angle_alpha   90.00
_cell.angle_beta   90.00
_cell.angle_gamma   90.00
#
_symmetry.space_group_name_H-M   'P 1'
#
loop_
_entity.id
_entity.type
_entity.pdbx_description
1 polymer ?
#
loop_
_entity_poly.entity_id
_entity_poly.type
_entity_poly.pdbx_seq_one_letter_code
_entity_poly.pdbx_strand_id
1 'polypeptide(L)'
;GYARAGGRPGVAFVITGPGLTNTITPMGQARADSVPMLVISGVNATDTLGKGLGYLHELPDQRGMMEKVALSSERITEAGQLPGALARAFALFSSARPGP
;
A
#
# COMPACT_ATOMS: atom_id res chain seq x y z
N GLY A 1 10.27 0.78 12.20
CA GLY A 1 11.58 0.32 12.71
C GLY A 1 12.65 0.43 11.65
N TYR A 2 12.66 -0.52 10.70
CA TYR A 2 13.68 -0.60 9.63
C TYR A 2 14.02 0.74 8.97
N ALA A 3 13.01 1.47 8.50
CA ALA A 3 13.27 2.72 7.77
C ALA A 3 13.97 3.80 8.59
N ARG A 4 13.65 3.89 9.89
CA ARG A 4 14.27 4.85 10.80
C ARG A 4 15.70 4.46 11.14
N ALA A 5 15.92 3.19 11.44
CA ALA A 5 17.23 2.69 11.84
C ALA A 5 18.21 2.63 10.66
N GLY A 6 17.71 2.29 9.47
CA GLY A 6 18.54 2.07 8.28
C GLY A 6 18.59 3.26 7.32
N GLY A 7 17.79 4.32 7.52
CA GLY A 7 17.73 5.47 6.61
C GLY A 7 17.25 5.13 5.19
N ARG A 8 16.60 3.98 4.99
CA ARG A 8 16.11 3.48 3.68
C ARG A 8 14.61 3.20 3.75
N PRO A 9 13.84 3.33 2.66
CA PRO A 9 12.41 3.00 2.67
C PRO A 9 12.13 1.60 3.23
N GLY A 10 11.14 1.48 4.12
CA GLY A 10 10.68 0.20 4.63
C GLY A 10 9.69 -0.44 3.66
N VAL A 11 9.81 -1.74 3.40
CA VAL A 11 8.87 -2.45 2.51
C VAL A 11 8.16 -3.53 3.29
N ALA A 12 6.83 -3.59 3.18
CA ALA A 12 5.99 -4.61 3.80
C ALA A 12 5.15 -5.32 2.74
N PHE A 13 5.16 -6.65 2.76
CA PHE A 13 4.29 -7.48 1.93
C PHE A 13 3.18 -8.06 2.80
N VAL A 14 1.92 -7.89 2.39
CA VAL A 14 0.75 -8.37 3.13
C VAL A 14 -0.29 -8.99 2.21
N ILE A 15 -1.18 -9.80 2.80
CA ILE A 15 -2.36 -10.31 2.12
C ILE A 15 -3.46 -9.23 2.04
N THR A 16 -4.43 -9.42 1.15
CA THR A 16 -5.66 -8.62 1.08
C THR A 16 -6.50 -8.71 2.37
N GLY A 17 -7.56 -7.89 2.49
CA GLY A 17 -8.49 -7.92 3.61
C GLY A 17 -7.79 -7.72 4.96
N PRO A 18 -7.89 -8.68 5.90
CA PRO A 18 -7.39 -8.51 7.28
C PRO A 18 -5.89 -8.20 7.35
N GLY A 19 -5.09 -8.74 6.43
CA GLY A 19 -3.65 -8.48 6.39
C GLY A 19 -3.34 -7.01 6.16
N LEU A 20 -4.04 -6.40 5.20
CA LEU A 20 -3.88 -4.99 4.87
C LEU A 20 -4.58 -4.07 5.88
N THR A 21 -5.76 -4.42 6.41
CA THR A 21 -6.41 -3.58 7.42
C THR A 21 -5.55 -3.47 8.68
N ASN A 22 -4.82 -4.53 9.04
CA ASN A 22 -3.87 -4.49 10.15
C ASN A 22 -2.68 -3.54 9.92
N THR A 23 -2.37 -3.15 8.67
CA THR A 23 -1.31 -2.16 8.40
C THR A 23 -1.78 -0.71 8.52
N ILE A 24 -3.08 -0.45 8.66
CA ILE A 24 -3.60 0.92 8.76
C ILE A 24 -2.99 1.67 9.95
N THR A 25 -2.90 1.02 11.12
CA THR A 25 -2.29 1.63 12.32
C THR A 25 -0.82 2.00 12.11
N PRO A 26 0.09 1.09 11.70
CA PRO A 26 1.48 1.45 11.46
C PRO A 26 1.66 2.42 10.28
N MET A 27 0.80 2.39 9.26
CA MET A 27 0.82 3.39 8.18
C MET A 27 0.41 4.78 8.69
N GLY A 28 -0.64 4.86 9.52
CA GLY A 28 -1.01 6.13 10.17
C GLY A 28 0.16 6.74 10.95
N GLN A 29 0.89 5.92 11.70
CA GLN A 29 2.11 6.36 12.39
C GLN A 29 3.20 6.80 11.41
N ALA A 30 3.44 6.03 10.35
CA ALA A 30 4.45 6.37 9.34
C ALA A 30 4.13 7.70 8.65
N ARG A 31 2.86 7.98 8.35
CA ARG A 31 2.43 9.24 7.75
C ARG A 31 2.60 10.43 8.69
N ALA A 32 2.26 10.27 9.97
CA ALA A 32 2.42 11.32 10.98
C ALA A 32 3.90 11.72 11.12
N ASP A 33 4.77 10.72 11.20
CA ASP A 33 6.20 10.89 11.48
C ASP A 33 7.07 11.06 10.24
N SER A 34 6.43 11.13 9.07
CA SER A 34 7.08 11.24 7.76
C SER A 34 8.12 10.13 7.51
N VAL A 35 7.73 8.88 7.71
CA VAL A 35 8.58 7.71 7.51
C VAL A 35 8.29 7.07 6.14
N PRO A 36 9.29 6.92 5.26
CA PRO A 36 9.10 6.29 3.96
C PRO A 36 8.79 4.79 4.12
N MET A 37 7.62 4.39 3.63
CA MET A 37 7.12 3.02 3.72
C MET A 37 6.43 2.66 2.40
N LEU A 38 6.66 1.44 1.91
CA LEU A 38 5.93 0.86 0.80
C LEU A 38 5.18 -0.36 1.31
N VAL A 39 3.85 -0.36 1.20
CA VAL A 39 3.02 -1.52 1.50
C VAL A 39 2.53 -2.14 0.19
N ILE A 40 2.94 -3.39 -0.06
CA ILE A 40 2.50 -4.17 -1.21
C ILE A 40 1.50 -5.19 -0.68
N SER A 41 0.28 -5.15 -1.24
CA SER A 41 -0.77 -6.10 -0.90
C SER A 41 -1.23 -6.87 -2.12
N GLY A 42 -1.61 -8.12 -1.91
CA GLY A 42 -2.47 -8.84 -2.84
C GLY A 42 -3.87 -8.22 -2.87
N VAL A 43 -4.65 -8.63 -3.86
CA VAL A 43 -6.09 -8.37 -3.98
C VAL A 43 -6.74 -9.57 -4.67
N ASN A 44 -8.06 -9.71 -4.60
CA ASN A 44 -8.78 -10.77 -5.32
C ASN A 44 -8.54 -10.70 -6.84
N ALA A 45 -8.78 -11.82 -7.52
CA ALA A 45 -8.57 -11.94 -8.97
C ALA A 45 -9.35 -10.86 -9.75
N THR A 46 -8.75 -10.33 -10.82
CA THR A 46 -9.27 -9.16 -11.55
C THR A 46 -10.72 -9.31 -12.00
N ASP A 47 -11.12 -10.51 -12.40
CA ASP A 47 -12.46 -10.90 -12.81
C ASP A 47 -13.50 -10.91 -11.67
N THR A 48 -13.06 -10.87 -10.42
CA THR A 48 -13.90 -10.88 -9.21
C THR A 48 -13.91 -9.55 -8.44
N LEU A 49 -13.00 -8.63 -8.76
CA LEU A 49 -12.80 -7.39 -8.02
C LEU A 49 -14.07 -6.53 -7.92
N GLY A 50 -14.46 -6.20 -6.68
CA GLY A 50 -15.55 -5.24 -6.39
C GLY A 50 -16.94 -5.76 -6.74
N LYS A 51 -17.08 -7.06 -7.05
CA LYS A 51 -18.37 -7.67 -7.37
C LYS A 51 -19.19 -8.03 -6.13
N GLY A 52 -18.59 -8.01 -4.93
CA GLY A 52 -19.29 -8.30 -3.68
C GLY A 52 -19.73 -9.76 -3.60
N LEU A 53 -18.93 -10.66 -4.17
CA LEU A 53 -19.27 -12.09 -4.27
C LEU A 53 -18.94 -12.85 -2.98
N GLY A 54 -18.31 -12.19 -2.01
CA GLY A 54 -17.97 -12.78 -0.72
C GLY A 54 -16.72 -13.65 -0.79
N TYR A 55 -15.80 -13.36 -1.71
CA TYR A 55 -14.55 -14.09 -1.79
C TYR A 55 -13.71 -13.87 -0.53
N LEU A 56 -12.84 -14.84 -0.23
CA LEU A 56 -11.96 -14.76 0.92
C LEU A 56 -11.19 -13.44 0.90
N HIS A 57 -11.33 -12.67 1.99
CA HIS A 57 -10.67 -11.39 2.22
C HIS A 57 -11.06 -10.26 1.25
N GLU A 58 -12.19 -10.38 0.56
CA GLU A 58 -12.73 -9.31 -0.29
C GLU A 58 -13.05 -8.05 0.54
N LEU A 59 -12.60 -6.90 0.04
CA LEU A 59 -12.96 -5.59 0.55
C LEU A 59 -13.68 -4.81 -0.56
N PRO A 60 -14.76 -4.04 -0.25
CA PRO A 60 -15.49 -3.26 -1.24
C PRO A 60 -14.59 -2.28 -2.02
N ASP A 61 -13.68 -1.60 -1.32
CA ASP A 61 -12.67 -0.74 -1.94
C ASP A 61 -11.36 -0.74 -1.12
N GLN A 62 -10.51 -1.73 -1.42
CA GLN A 62 -9.19 -1.83 -0.80
C GLN A 62 -8.32 -0.60 -1.07
N ARG A 63 -8.33 -0.10 -2.32
CA ARG A 63 -7.47 1.02 -2.74
C ARG A 63 -7.88 2.30 -2.02
N GLY A 64 -9.17 2.65 -2.09
CA GLY A 64 -9.72 3.88 -1.51
C GLY A 64 -9.61 3.93 0.01
N MET A 65 -9.68 2.78 0.70
CA MET A 65 -9.37 2.69 2.12
C MET A 65 -7.92 3.10 2.40
N MET A 66 -6.96 2.58 1.63
CA MET A 66 -5.54 2.87 1.84
C MET A 66 -5.16 4.31 1.45
N GLU A 67 -5.86 4.95 0.50
CA GLU A 67 -5.65 6.37 0.17
C GLU A 67 -5.83 7.31 1.37
N LYS A 68 -6.59 6.89 2.39
CA LYS A 68 -6.78 7.70 3.61
C LYS A 68 -5.55 7.75 4.50
N VAL A 69 -4.64 6.78 4.38
CA VAL A 69 -3.43 6.69 5.21
C VAL A 69 -2.13 6.68 4.41
N ALA A 70 -2.15 6.43 3.10
CA ALA A 70 -1.00 6.53 2.20
C ALA A 70 -0.89 7.92 1.55
N LEU A 71 0.30 8.28 1.07
CA LEU A 71 0.52 9.41 0.16
C LEU A 71 -0.06 9.13 -1.24
N SER A 72 -0.02 7.87 -1.66
CA SER A 72 -0.63 7.38 -2.89
C SER A 72 -1.02 5.92 -2.74
N SER A 73 -2.11 5.50 -3.38
CA SER A 73 -2.55 4.11 -3.43
C SER A 73 -2.89 3.76 -4.88
N GLU A 74 -2.21 2.76 -5.43
CA GLU A 74 -2.40 2.34 -6.82
C GLU A 74 -2.75 0.85 -6.87
N ARG A 75 -3.67 0.48 -7.76
CA ARG A 75 -3.99 -0.93 -8.05
C ARG A 75 -3.45 -1.28 -9.42
N ILE A 76 -2.59 -2.30 -9.47
CA ILE A 76 -2.04 -2.85 -10.70
C ILE A 76 -2.95 -3.97 -11.19
N THR A 77 -3.38 -3.91 -12.45
CA THR A 77 -4.19 -4.95 -13.09
C THR A 77 -3.45 -5.70 -14.19
N GLU A 78 -2.32 -5.16 -14.64
CA GLU A 78 -1.47 -5.75 -15.67
C GLU A 78 0.00 -5.74 -15.25
N ALA A 79 0.72 -6.84 -15.49
CA ALA A 79 2.10 -7.00 -15.06
C ALA A 79 3.04 -5.90 -15.58
N GLY A 80 2.81 -5.40 -16.81
CA GLY A 80 3.60 -4.34 -17.42
C GLY A 80 3.53 -2.99 -16.69
N GLN A 81 2.53 -2.76 -15.84
CA GLN A 81 2.37 -1.53 -15.07
C GLN A 81 3.27 -1.48 -13.83
N LEU A 82 3.69 -2.65 -13.32
CA LEU A 82 4.42 -2.77 -12.06
C LEU A 82 5.71 -1.92 -12.00
N PRO A 83 6.59 -1.91 -13.02
CA PRO A 83 7.79 -1.07 -12.98
C PRO A 83 7.47 0.41 -12.81
N GLY A 84 6.45 0.92 -13.51
CA GLY A 84 6.03 2.32 -13.42
C GLY A 84 5.42 2.67 -12.06
N ALA A 85 4.60 1.77 -11.50
CA ALA A 85 4.01 1.96 -10.18
C ALA A 85 5.07 2.02 -9.08
N LEU A 86 6.07 1.13 -9.13
CA LEU A 86 7.19 1.15 -8.19
C LEU A 86 8.01 2.44 -8.34
N ALA A 87 8.32 2.87 -9.56
CA ALA A 87 9.06 4.11 -9.79
C ALA A 87 8.33 5.33 -9.20
N ARG A 88 7.01 5.45 -9.39
CA ARG A 88 6.19 6.51 -8.81
C ARG A 88 6.19 6.47 -7.28
N ALA A 89 6.00 5.29 -6.70
CA ALA A 89 6.00 5.13 -5.24
C ALA A 89 7.34 5.56 -4.62
N PHE A 90 8.46 5.11 -5.20
CA PHE A 90 9.80 5.47 -4.69
C PHE A 90 10.14 6.95 -4.89
N ALA A 91 9.65 7.59 -5.95
CA ALA A 91 9.83 9.03 -6.15
C ALA A 91 9.24 9.87 -5.00
N LEU A 92 8.14 9.42 -4.38
CA LEU A 92 7.52 10.12 -3.25
C LEU A 92 8.39 10.10 -1.98
N PHE A 93 9.27 9.10 -1.83
CA PHE A 93 10.16 9.01 -0.67
C PHE A 93 11.27 10.07 -0.67
N SER A 94 11.55 10.70 -1.81
CA SER A 94 12.49 11.83 -1.92
C SER A 94 11.83 13.19 -1.71
N SER A 95 10.54 13.23 -1.37
CA SER A 95 9.84 14.49 -1.09
C SER A 95 10.23 15.09 0.27
N ALA A 96 9.88 16.36 0.50
CA ALA A 96 10.12 17.02 1.79
C ALA A 96 9.36 16.38 2.96
N ARG A 97 8.29 15.62 2.68
CA ARG A 97 7.48 14.93 3.67
C ARG A 97 7.15 13.51 3.18
N PRO A 98 8.12 12.56 3.28
CA PRO A 98 7.90 11.19 2.85
C PRO A 98 6.88 10.49 3.76
N GLY A 99 6.39 9.33 3.36
CA GLY A 99 5.32 8.64 4.07
C GLY A 99 5.06 7.26 3.49
N PRO A 100 4.00 6.59 3.97
CA PRO A 100 3.53 5.31 3.44
C PRO A 100 2.78 5.43 2.11
#